data_AF-A0A7T8H026-F1
#
_entry.id   AF-A0A7T8H026-F1
#
_cell.length_a   1.000
_cell.length_b   1.000
_cell.length_c   1.000
_cell.angle_alpha   90.00
_cell.angle_beta   90.00
_cell.angle_gamma   90.00
#
_symmetry.space_group_name_H-M   'P 1'
#
loop_
_entity.id
_entity.type
_entity.pdbx_description
1 polymer ?
#
loop_
_entity_poly.entity_id
_entity_poly.type
_entity_poly.pdbx_seq_one_letter_code
_entity_poly.pdbx_strand_id
1 'polypeptide(L)' 'MDGVVLYGSRVVIPLEMRKFVLDDLHVAHQGKERTLKRARQCVYWPIWQMTL' A
#
# COMPACT_ATOMS: atom_id res chain seq x y z
N MET A 1 -8.35 -0.51 -20.59
CA MET A 1 -7.59 -0.30 -19.33
C MET A 1 -8.59 -0.58 -18.24
N ASP A 2 -8.77 -1.86 -17.92
CA ASP A 2 -9.93 -2.31 -17.16
C ASP A 2 -9.41 -3.22 -16.06
N GLY A 3 -9.71 -2.88 -14.80
CA GLY A 3 -9.34 -3.71 -13.64
C GLY A 3 -8.69 -2.98 -12.46
N VAL A 4 -8.49 -1.66 -12.51
CA VAL A 4 -7.98 -0.89 -11.37
C VAL A 4 -9.11 -0.13 -10.70
N VAL A 5 -9.38 -0.49 -9.44
CA VAL A 5 -10.36 0.21 -8.60
C VAL A 5 -9.65 1.36 -7.89
N LEU A 6 -10.27 2.55 -7.89
CA LEU A 6 -9.78 3.73 -7.19
C LEU A 6 -10.68 4.09 -5.99
N TYR A 7 -10.06 4.56 -4.92
CA TYR A 7 -10.72 5.20 -3.79
C TYR A 7 -10.16 6.63 -3.62
N GLY A 8 -10.88 7.61 -4.18
CA GLY A 8 -10.34 8.95 -4.41
C GLY A 8 -9.19 8.90 -5.42
N SER A 9 -8.03 9.45 -5.07
CA SER A 9 -6.81 9.42 -5.89
C SER A 9 -5.90 8.21 -5.63
N ARG A 10 -6.39 7.18 -4.94
CA ARG A 10 -5.58 6.05 -4.49
C ARG A 10 -6.03 4.75 -5.13
N VAL A 11 -5.08 3.90 -5.49
CA VAL A 11 -5.33 2.56 -6.00
C VAL A 11 -5.77 1.64 -4.87
N VAL A 12 -6.90 0.95 -5.04
CA VAL A 12 -7.35 -0.06 -4.09
C VAL A 12 -6.53 -1.33 -4.28
N ILE A 13 -5.91 -1.81 -3.20
CA ILE A 13 -5.07 -3.01 -3.23
C ILE A 13 -5.88 -4.22 -2.75
N PRO A 14 -6.09 -5.24 -3.61
CA PRO A 14 -6.68 -6.52 -3.24
C PRO A 14 -5.90 -7.22 -2.13
N LEU A 15 -6.56 -8.10 -1.36
CA LEU A 15 -5.95 -8.79 -0.23
C LEU A 15 -4.69 -9.57 -0.65
N GLU A 16 -4.74 -10.27 -1.79
CA GLU A 16 -3.60 -11.04 -2.30
C GLU A 16 -2.36 -10.19 -2.63
N MET A 17 -2.54 -8.90 -2.93
CA MET A 17 -1.46 -8.01 -3.34
C MET A 17 -0.86 -7.22 -2.15
N ARG A 18 -1.49 -7.22 -0.98
CA ARG A 18 -1.03 -6.42 0.17
C ARG A 18 0.35 -6.81 0.65
N LYS A 19 0.66 -8.11 0.68
CA LYS A 19 1.99 -8.60 1.08
C LYS A 19 3.08 -8.12 0.12
N PHE A 20 2.82 -8.25 -1.19
CA PHE A 20 3.74 -7.78 -2.22
C PHE A 20 4.03 -6.28 -2.08
N VAL A 21 2.98 -5.46 -1.88
CA VAL A 21 3.13 -4.01 -1.66
C VAL A 21 3.91 -3.71 -0.37
N LEU A 22 3.70 -4.46 0.71
CA LEU A 22 4.45 -4.29 1.96
C LEU A 22 5.93 -4.66 1.81
N ASP A 23 6.24 -5.74 1.11
CA ASP A 23 7.62 -6.20 0.89
C ASP A 23 8.40 -5.18 0.02
N ASP A 24 7.78 -4.66 -1.05
CA ASP A 24 8.35 -3.60 -1.89
C ASP A 24 8.66 -2.33 -1.07
N LEU A 25 7.72 -1.93 -0.21
CA LEU A 25 7.87 -0.79 0.68
C LEU A 25 9.02 -0.96 1.69
N HIS A 26 9.27 -2.18 2.18
CA HIS A 26 10.40 -2.47 3.08
C HIS A 26 11.76 -2.34 2.39
N VAL A 27 11.87 -2.73 1.11
CA VAL A 27 13.12 -2.63 0.32
C VAL A 27 13.60 -1.18 0.17
N ALA A 28 12.71 -0.19 0.29
CA ALA A 28 13.08 1.21 0.14
C ALA A 28 14.03 1.74 1.25
N HIS A 29 14.21 1.06 2.39
CA HIS A 29 15.08 1.48 3.51
C HIS A 29 14.82 2.90 4.07
N GLN A 30 13.70 3.56 3.73
CA GLN A 30 13.43 4.97 4.08
C GLN A 30 12.87 5.17 5.51
N GLY A 31 12.89 4.12 6.35
CA GLY A 31 12.22 4.10 7.66
C GLY A 31 10.73 3.82 7.55
N LYS A 32 10.21 2.95 8.43
CA LYS A 32 8.84 2.42 8.41
C LYS A 32 7.76 3.51 8.25
N GLU A 33 7.82 4.56 9.07
CA GLU A 33 6.81 5.61 9.09
C GLU A 33 6.78 6.44 7.80
N ARG A 34 7.96 6.77 7.26
CA ARG A 34 8.09 7.58 6.05
C ARG A 34 7.66 6.81 4.81
N THR A 35 8.06 5.54 4.73
CA THR A 35 7.60 4.60 3.70
C THR A 35 6.08 4.48 3.70
N LEU A 36 5.48 4.23 4.87
CA LEU A 36 4.02 4.10 5.00
C LEU A 36 3.28 5.40 4.71
N LYS A 37 3.83 6.55 5.13
CA LYS A 37 3.24 7.86 4.84
C LYS A 37 3.16 8.12 3.33
N ARG A 38 4.21 7.76 2.58
CA ARG A 38 4.21 7.85 1.11
C ARG A 38 3.24 6.85 0.48
N ALA A 39 3.25 5.59 0.91
CA ALA A 39 2.34 4.57 0.40
C ALA A 39 0.87 5.02 0.53
N ARG A 40 0.47 5.53 1.70
CA ARG A 40 -0.89 6.00 1.97
C ARG A 40 -1.37 7.15 1.07
N GLN A 41 -0.48 7.84 0.37
CA GLN A 41 -0.84 8.88 -0.60
C GLN A 41 -1.31 8.30 -1.94
N CYS A 42 -0.87 7.09 -2.29
CA CYS A 42 -1.07 6.51 -3.62
C CYS A 42 -1.88 5.19 -3.59
N VAL A 43 -1.89 4.48 -2.47
CA VAL A 43 -2.60 3.19 -2.31
C VAL A 43 -3.55 3.19 -1.12
N TYR A 44 -4.61 2.39 -1.22
CA TYR A 44 -5.66 2.26 -0.21
C TYR A 44 -6.08 0.80 -0.03
N TRP A 45 -6.27 0.39 1.22
CA TRP A 45 -7.09 -0.77 1.58
C TRP A 45 -7.59 -0.60 3.02
N PRO A 46 -8.76 -1.17 3.37
CA PRO A 46 -9.28 -1.11 4.74
C PRO A 46 -8.45 -2.02 5.67
N ILE A 47 -8.23 -1.53 6.89
CA ILE A 47 -7.48 -2.20 7.97
C ILE A 47 -5.97 -2.27 7.65
N TRP A 48 -5.23 -1.21 8.00
CA TRP A 48 -3.77 -1.26 8.09
C TRP A 48 -3.38 -2.07 9.35
N GLN A 49 -3.66 -3.37 9.36
CA GLN A 49 -3.08 -4.24 10.37
C GLN A 49 -1.61 -4.46 10.02
N MET A 50 -0.79 -3.53 10.51
CA MET A 50 0.67 -3.67 10.55
C MET A 50 1.04 -4.55 11.74
N THR A 51 0.73 -5.84 11.66
CA THR A 51 1.49 -6.84 12.41
C THR A 51 2.45 -7.44 11.41
N LEU A 52 3.71 -7.04 11.50
CA LEU A 52 4.84 -7.79 10.95
C LEU A 52 5.07 -9.02 11.83
#